data_AF-A0A178J4D7-F1
#
_entry.id   AF-A0A178J4D7-F1
#
_cell.length_a   1.000
_cell.length_b   1.000
_cell.length_c   1.000
_cell.angle_alpha   90.00
_cell.angle_beta   90.00
_cell.angle_gamma   90.00
#
_symmetry.space_group_name_H-M   'P 1'
#
loop_
_entity.id
_entity.type
_entity.pdbx_description
1 polymer ?
#
loop_
_entity_poly.entity_id
_entity_poly.type
_entity_poly.pdbx_seq_one_letter_code
_entity_poly.pdbx_strand_id
1 'polypeptide(L)'
;MDIVSPVSAIFGAVIGAGIAGFFTIKATQKSFDNQKTQAEENEEKLIKGVLQAIHDEMETVFDRYQETMGSRVEALEKGHALTFYYPLVSDFFSVYTGNSFLIGRIPSNDLRKQIIKTYTLAKGIIDTFRLNNDLVGKYEFSEKLYAESNLEVHKQQAIAHYHGLVSYTENIKDSHKELKQEVTKLLRMLRKNGVLNEKN
;
A
#
# COMPACT_ATOMS: atom_id res chain seq x y z
N MET A 1 -27.22 -23.21 -76.61
CA MET A 1 -26.17 -23.44 -75.60
C MET A 1 -25.49 -22.10 -75.40
N ASP A 2 -26.03 -21.28 -74.51
CA ASP A 2 -25.49 -19.96 -74.25
C ASP A 2 -24.19 -20.10 -73.46
N ILE A 3 -23.09 -19.74 -74.10
CA ILE A 3 -21.77 -19.63 -73.50
C ILE A 3 -21.82 -18.37 -72.62
N VAL A 4 -22.32 -18.52 -71.39
CA VAL A 4 -22.14 -17.51 -70.36
C VAL A 4 -20.64 -17.47 -70.06
N SER A 5 -20.03 -16.38 -70.52
CA SER A 5 -18.60 -16.20 -70.73
C SER A 5 -17.73 -16.47 -69.47
N PRO A 6 -16.67 -17.30 -69.55
CA PRO A 6 -15.69 -17.46 -68.47
C PRO A 6 -14.98 -16.15 -68.09
N VAL A 7 -14.99 -15.15 -68.97
CA VAL A 7 -14.46 -13.80 -68.71
C VAL A 7 -15.35 -13.07 -67.68
N SER A 8 -16.67 -13.22 -67.75
CA SER A 8 -17.60 -12.60 -66.78
C SER A 8 -17.42 -13.14 -65.34
N ALA A 9 -17.08 -14.42 -65.20
CA ALA A 9 -16.80 -15.06 -63.92
C ALA A 9 -15.48 -14.54 -63.30
N ILE A 10 -14.46 -14.31 -64.12
CA ILE A 10 -13.15 -13.77 -63.67
C ILE A 10 -13.31 -12.31 -63.22
N PHE A 11 -14.04 -11.48 -63.98
CA PHE A 11 -14.31 -10.09 -63.58
C PHE A 11 -15.14 -10.01 -62.29
N GLY A 12 -16.14 -10.87 -62.13
CA GLY A 12 -16.92 -10.98 -60.89
C GLY A 12 -16.08 -11.41 -59.67
N ALA A 13 -15.14 -12.35 -59.87
CA ALA A 13 -14.24 -12.81 -58.81
C ALA A 13 -13.25 -11.73 -58.36
N VAL A 14 -12.69 -10.96 -59.30
CA VAL A 14 -11.76 -9.85 -58.97
C VAL A 14 -12.46 -8.72 -58.23
N ILE A 15 -13.67 -8.33 -58.67
CA ILE A 15 -14.48 -7.30 -58.01
C ILE A 15 -14.92 -7.78 -56.62
N GLY A 16 -15.38 -9.03 -56.52
CA GLY A 16 -15.76 -9.65 -55.25
C GLY A 16 -14.60 -9.74 -54.26
N ALA A 17 -13.40 -10.12 -54.72
CA ALA A 17 -12.19 -10.17 -53.91
C ALA A 17 -11.75 -8.78 -53.42
N GLY A 18 -11.85 -7.75 -54.27
CA GLY A 18 -11.54 -6.37 -53.90
C GLY A 18 -12.47 -5.82 -52.82
N ILE A 19 -13.78 -6.04 -52.96
CA ILE A 19 -14.79 -5.64 -51.97
C ILE A 19 -14.58 -6.40 -50.65
N ALA A 20 -14.42 -7.73 -50.71
CA ALA A 20 -14.18 -8.55 -49.53
C ALA A 20 -12.88 -8.16 -48.81
N GLY A 21 -11.80 -7.89 -49.54
CA GLY A 21 -10.53 -7.41 -48.98
C GLY A 21 -10.67 -6.06 -48.27
N PHE A 22 -11.36 -5.10 -48.88
CA PHE A 22 -11.60 -3.78 -48.28
C PHE A 22 -12.41 -3.88 -46.97
N PHE A 23 -13.50 -4.66 -46.97
CA PHE A 23 -14.30 -4.86 -45.75
C PHE A 23 -13.52 -5.62 -44.67
N THR A 24 -12.69 -6.59 -45.05
CA THR A 24 -11.82 -7.32 -44.12
C THR A 24 -10.81 -6.39 -43.46
N ILE A 25 -10.12 -5.53 -44.22
CA ILE A 25 -9.16 -4.55 -43.67
C ILE A 25 -9.86 -3.60 -42.70
N LYS A 26 -11.03 -3.06 -43.08
CA LYS A 26 -11.80 -2.15 -42.23
C LYS A 26 -12.32 -2.83 -40.96
N ALA A 27 -12.77 -4.09 -41.05
CA ALA A 27 -13.19 -4.88 -39.91
C ALA A 27 -12.02 -5.19 -38.96
N THR A 28 -10.85 -5.52 -39.50
CA THR A 28 -9.63 -5.77 -38.71
C THR A 28 -9.14 -4.51 -38.01
N GLN A 29 -9.11 -3.36 -38.69
CA GLN A 29 -8.78 -2.06 -38.07
C GLN A 29 -9.75 -1.73 -36.94
N LYS A 30 -11.06 -1.85 -37.19
CA LYS A 30 -12.08 -1.61 -36.16
C LYS A 30 -11.97 -2.59 -34.98
N SER A 31 -11.65 -3.86 -35.25
CA SER A 31 -11.43 -4.87 -34.22
C SER A 31 -10.20 -4.54 -33.36
N PHE A 32 -9.11 -4.10 -34.00
CA PHE A 32 -7.90 -3.66 -33.30
C PHE A 32 -8.15 -2.43 -32.42
N ASP A 33 -8.86 -1.43 -32.94
CA ASP A 33 -9.23 -0.23 -32.17
C ASP A 33 -10.14 -0.57 -30.98
N ASN A 34 -11.12 -1.45 -31.19
CA ASN A 34 -11.96 -1.96 -30.11
C ASN A 34 -11.15 -2.74 -29.06
N GLN A 35 -10.21 -3.59 -29.49
CA GLN A 35 -9.34 -4.34 -28.57
C GLN A 35 -8.45 -3.41 -27.74
N LYS A 36 -7.90 -2.37 -28.36
CA LYS A 36 -7.11 -1.35 -27.66
C LYS A 36 -7.94 -0.63 -26.61
N THR A 37 -9.13 -0.16 -26.99
CA THR A 37 -10.07 0.53 -26.08
C THR A 37 -10.46 -0.39 -24.92
N GLN A 38 -10.81 -1.65 -25.22
CA GLN A 38 -11.16 -2.63 -24.20
C GLN A 38 -10.01 -2.93 -23.25
N ALA A 39 -8.76 -2.96 -23.75
CA ALA A 39 -7.58 -3.15 -22.92
C ALA A 39 -7.34 -1.95 -21.99
N GLU A 40 -7.46 -0.72 -22.49
CA GLU A 40 -7.34 0.51 -21.71
C GLU A 40 -8.43 0.59 -20.61
N GLU A 41 -9.68 0.27 -20.94
CA GLU A 41 -10.78 0.22 -19.96
C GLU A 41 -10.56 -0.83 -18.86
N ASN A 42 -10.06 -2.01 -19.25
CA ASN A 42 -9.77 -3.08 -18.30
C ASN A 42 -8.61 -2.70 -17.38
N GLU A 43 -7.57 -2.05 -17.91
CA GLU A 43 -6.47 -1.52 -17.11
C GLU A 43 -6.96 -0.44 -16.14
N GLU A 44 -7.79 0.49 -16.58
CA GLU A 44 -8.36 1.52 -15.70
C GLU A 44 -9.17 0.93 -14.54
N LYS A 45 -10.04 -0.06 -14.83
CA LYS A 45 -10.82 -0.78 -13.81
C LYS A 45 -9.91 -1.47 -12.80
N LEU A 46 -8.85 -2.11 -13.29
CA LEU A 46 -7.89 -2.84 -12.47
C LEU A 46 -7.13 -1.88 -11.54
N ILE A 47 -6.66 -0.74 -12.06
CA ILE A 47 -6.01 0.30 -11.24
C ILE A 47 -6.96 0.87 -10.20
N LYS A 48 -8.22 1.17 -10.57
CA LYS A 48 -9.23 1.63 -9.61
C LYS A 48 -9.47 0.62 -8.50
N GLY A 49 -9.60 -0.65 -8.83
CA GLY A 49 -9.76 -1.73 -7.84
C GLY A 49 -8.59 -1.80 -6.86
N VAL A 50 -7.35 -1.67 -7.35
CA VAL A 50 -6.16 -1.64 -6.47
C VAL A 50 -6.14 -0.40 -5.60
N LEU A 51 -6.46 0.79 -6.13
CA LEU A 51 -6.49 2.02 -5.34
C LEU A 51 -7.54 1.96 -4.23
N GLN A 52 -8.70 1.35 -4.50
CA GLN A 52 -9.72 1.08 -3.49
C GLN A 52 -9.20 0.12 -2.42
N ALA A 53 -8.61 -1.01 -2.81
CA ALA A 53 -8.07 -1.97 -1.86
C ALA A 53 -6.93 -1.38 -0.99
N ILE A 54 -6.08 -0.52 -1.57
CA ILE A 54 -5.02 0.21 -0.83
C ILE A 54 -5.63 1.19 0.18
N HIS A 55 -6.71 1.89 -0.20
CA HIS A 55 -7.43 2.77 0.73
C HIS A 55 -7.94 1.99 1.93
N ASP A 56 -8.66 0.89 1.67
CA ASP A 56 -9.33 0.12 2.71
C ASP A 56 -8.31 -0.59 3.61
N GLU A 57 -7.22 -1.11 3.05
CA GLU A 57 -6.10 -1.66 3.84
C GLU A 57 -5.47 -0.59 4.74
N MET A 58 -5.11 0.57 4.17
CA MET A 58 -4.42 1.60 4.94
C MET A 58 -5.31 2.17 6.05
N GLU A 59 -6.59 2.43 5.77
CA GLU A 59 -7.56 2.92 6.75
C GLU A 59 -7.74 1.89 7.87
N THR A 60 -8.04 0.64 7.53
CA THR A 60 -8.27 -0.43 8.52
C THR A 60 -7.04 -0.70 9.40
N VAL A 61 -5.86 -0.77 8.80
CA VAL A 61 -4.62 -1.03 9.55
C VAL A 61 -4.27 0.15 10.44
N PHE A 62 -4.41 1.37 9.95
CA PHE A 62 -4.11 2.57 10.73
C PHE A 62 -5.10 2.74 11.89
N ASP A 63 -6.39 2.53 11.67
CA ASP A 63 -7.41 2.61 12.72
C ASP A 63 -7.14 1.57 13.81
N ARG A 64 -6.84 0.32 13.43
CA ARG A 64 -6.48 -0.72 14.39
C ARG A 64 -5.24 -0.36 15.20
N TYR A 65 -4.22 0.21 14.56
CA TYR A 65 -3.04 0.72 15.24
C TYR A 65 -3.38 1.86 16.22
N GLN A 66 -4.21 2.82 15.79
CA GLN A 66 -4.60 3.98 16.59
C GLN A 66 -5.39 3.56 17.83
N GLU A 67 -6.32 2.62 17.71
CA GLU A 67 -7.12 2.06 18.82
C GLU A 67 -6.27 1.35 19.87
N THR A 68 -5.16 0.73 19.46
CA THR A 68 -4.37 -0.14 20.33
C THR A 68 -3.16 0.58 20.93
N MET A 69 -2.30 1.14 20.08
CA MET A 69 -1.00 1.70 20.47
C MET A 69 -0.89 3.19 20.16
N GLY A 70 -1.47 3.69 19.07
CA GLY A 70 -1.40 5.11 18.72
C GLY A 70 -1.93 6.01 19.84
N SER A 71 -3.10 5.69 20.38
CA SER A 71 -3.68 6.43 21.51
C SER A 71 -2.81 6.39 22.77
N ARG A 72 -2.06 5.30 23.01
CA ARG A 72 -1.13 5.19 24.15
C ARG A 72 0.09 6.07 23.95
N VAL A 73 0.64 6.10 22.73
CA VAL A 73 1.76 6.97 22.37
C VAL A 73 1.39 8.45 22.51
N GLU A 74 0.16 8.81 22.10
CA GLU A 74 -0.36 10.19 22.24
C GLU A 74 -0.61 10.58 23.70
N ALA A 75 -1.11 9.65 24.52
CA ALA A 75 -1.37 9.89 25.94
C ALA A 75 -0.10 9.91 26.81
N LEU A 76 1.04 9.44 26.29
CA LEU A 76 2.28 9.34 27.06
C LEU A 76 2.87 10.72 27.32
N GLU A 77 3.09 11.07 28.59
CA GLU A 77 3.71 12.34 28.97
C GLU A 77 5.16 12.44 28.49
N LYS A 78 5.67 13.68 28.38
CA LYS A 78 7.07 13.90 28.05
C LYS A 78 7.96 13.37 29.18
N GLY A 79 9.07 12.71 28.84
CA GLY A 79 10.02 12.18 29.82
C GLY A 79 9.61 10.83 30.45
N HIS A 80 8.49 10.24 30.04
CA HIS A 80 8.09 8.90 30.44
C HIS A 80 8.42 7.88 29.35
N ALA A 81 8.83 6.67 29.76
CA ALA A 81 9.15 5.58 28.87
C ALA A 81 7.88 4.82 28.44
N LEU A 82 7.84 4.36 27.18
CA LEU A 82 6.87 3.36 26.76
C LEU A 82 7.31 1.96 27.23
N THR A 83 6.92 1.58 28.44
CA THR A 83 7.24 0.27 29.03
C THR A 83 6.30 -0.86 28.62
N PHE A 84 5.35 -0.60 27.73
CA PHE A 84 4.36 -1.58 27.31
C PHE A 84 4.86 -2.42 26.13
N TYR A 85 4.82 -3.74 26.26
CA TYR A 85 5.15 -4.67 25.17
C TYR A 85 4.04 -4.70 24.10
N TYR A 86 4.39 -4.40 22.85
CA TYR A 86 3.44 -4.43 21.73
C TYR A 86 3.59 -5.70 20.88
N PRO A 87 2.60 -6.59 20.82
CA PRO A 87 2.69 -7.81 20.00
C PRO A 87 2.59 -7.49 18.50
N LEU A 88 3.65 -7.81 17.73
CA LEU A 88 3.77 -7.53 16.30
C LEU A 88 3.93 -8.82 15.47
N VAL A 89 2.89 -9.64 15.46
CA VAL A 89 2.95 -11.02 14.92
C VAL A 89 2.37 -11.14 13.50
N SER A 90 1.49 -10.22 13.08
CA SER A 90 0.73 -10.37 11.85
C SER A 90 1.28 -9.53 10.68
N ASP A 91 1.14 -10.07 9.47
CA ASP A 91 1.37 -9.32 8.23
C ASP A 91 0.09 -8.59 7.82
N PHE A 92 0.06 -7.28 8.05
CA PHE A 92 -1.12 -6.44 7.84
C PHE A 92 -1.17 -5.79 6.45
N PHE A 93 -0.13 -5.96 5.60
CA PHE A 93 0.01 -5.23 4.33
C PHE A 93 -0.05 -6.15 3.11
N SER A 94 -1.01 -7.08 3.10
CA SER A 94 -1.14 -8.11 2.07
C SER A 94 -1.60 -7.55 0.71
N VAL A 95 -2.47 -6.54 0.69
CA VAL A 95 -2.94 -5.87 -0.52
C VAL A 95 -1.78 -5.15 -1.18
N TYR A 96 -1.06 -4.31 -0.45
CA TYR A 96 0.09 -3.60 -0.99
C TYR A 96 1.17 -4.54 -1.51
N THR A 97 1.51 -5.57 -0.72
CA THR A 97 2.58 -6.50 -1.08
C THR A 97 2.17 -7.35 -2.29
N GLY A 98 0.95 -7.88 -2.30
CA GLY A 98 0.41 -8.69 -3.39
C GLY A 98 0.18 -7.93 -4.69
N ASN A 99 -0.02 -6.61 -4.64
CA ASN A 99 -0.31 -5.77 -5.80
C ASN A 99 0.80 -4.76 -6.13
N SER A 100 2.01 -4.94 -5.56
CA SER A 100 3.13 -4.00 -5.75
C SER A 100 3.49 -3.74 -7.22
N PHE A 101 3.32 -4.73 -8.10
CA PHE A 101 3.54 -4.59 -9.55
C PHE A 101 2.54 -3.63 -10.22
N LEU A 102 1.32 -3.51 -9.68
CA LEU A 102 0.26 -2.64 -10.21
C LEU A 102 0.45 -1.20 -9.78
N ILE A 103 1.16 -0.96 -8.67
CA ILE A 103 1.49 0.40 -8.23
C ILE A 103 2.26 1.13 -9.33
N GLY A 104 3.20 0.47 -10.00
CA GLY A 104 3.97 1.05 -11.11
C GLY A 104 3.14 1.51 -12.31
N ARG A 105 1.91 0.99 -12.45
CA ARG A 105 0.98 1.32 -13.54
C ARG A 105 0.02 2.45 -13.21
N ILE A 106 -0.01 2.94 -11.96
CA ILE A 106 -0.81 4.11 -11.58
C ILE A 106 -0.26 5.33 -12.34
N PRO A 107 -1.08 6.08 -13.12
CA PRO A 107 -0.58 7.20 -13.92
C PRO A 107 0.04 8.35 -13.10
N SER A 108 -0.53 8.64 -11.92
CA SER A 108 -0.08 9.74 -11.07
C SER A 108 1.22 9.41 -10.33
N ASN A 109 2.32 10.09 -10.70
CA ASN A 109 3.63 9.96 -10.05
C ASN A 109 3.57 10.30 -8.56
N ASP A 110 2.85 11.38 -8.20
CA ASP A 110 2.72 11.83 -6.82
C ASP A 110 1.95 10.82 -5.97
N LEU A 111 0.88 10.23 -6.52
CA LEU A 111 0.12 9.20 -5.83
C LEU A 111 0.97 7.95 -5.59
N ARG A 112 1.72 7.49 -6.61
CA ARG A 112 2.64 6.35 -6.45
C ARG A 112 3.65 6.60 -5.35
N LYS A 113 4.31 7.77 -5.38
CA LYS A 113 5.30 8.15 -4.35
C LYS A 113 4.65 8.24 -2.97
N GLN A 114 3.44 8.79 -2.87
CA GLN A 114 2.73 8.91 -1.60
C GLN A 114 2.37 7.54 -1.03
N ILE A 115 1.87 6.61 -1.85
CA ILE A 115 1.60 5.22 -1.44
C ILE A 115 2.89 4.61 -0.88
N ILE A 116 3.96 4.58 -1.67
CA ILE A 116 5.25 3.99 -1.27
C ILE A 116 5.75 4.62 0.03
N LYS A 117 5.78 5.96 0.13
CA LYS A 117 6.22 6.68 1.33
C LYS A 117 5.43 6.25 2.57
N THR A 118 4.11 6.21 2.46
CA THR A 118 3.22 5.89 3.60
C THR A 118 3.46 4.47 4.09
N TYR A 119 3.57 3.49 3.17
CA TYR A 119 3.87 2.11 3.54
C TYR A 119 5.29 1.93 4.09
N THR A 120 6.27 2.69 3.59
CA THR A 120 7.63 2.70 4.18
C THR A 120 7.59 3.18 5.62
N LEU A 121 6.88 4.26 5.92
CA LEU A 121 6.74 4.76 7.29
C LEU A 121 5.94 3.80 8.18
N ALA A 122 4.88 3.20 7.65
CA ALA A 122 4.08 2.22 8.38
C ALA A 122 4.89 0.97 8.75
N LYS A 123 5.77 0.50 7.86
CA LYS A 123 6.73 -0.57 8.18
C LYS A 123 7.81 -0.10 9.14
N GLY A 124 8.30 1.13 8.99
CA GLY A 124 9.27 1.74 9.89
C GLY A 124 8.77 1.80 11.34
N ILE A 125 7.50 2.14 11.57
CA ILE A 125 6.93 2.18 12.92
C ILE A 125 6.89 0.80 13.57
N ILE A 126 6.67 -0.28 12.79
CA ILE A 126 6.73 -1.66 13.28
C ILE A 126 8.12 -1.95 13.80
N ASP A 127 9.16 -1.58 13.05
CA ASP A 127 10.55 -1.76 13.48
C ASP A 127 10.87 -0.90 14.71
N THR A 128 10.29 0.31 14.80
CA THR A 128 10.41 1.14 16.00
C THR A 128 9.86 0.44 17.24
N PHE A 129 8.66 -0.14 17.15
CA PHE A 129 8.07 -0.87 18.28
C PHE A 129 8.81 -2.19 18.59
N ARG A 130 9.37 -2.88 17.59
CA ARG A 130 10.23 -4.05 17.83
C ARG A 130 11.46 -3.68 18.67
N LEU A 131 12.12 -2.58 18.33
CA LEU A 131 13.26 -2.10 19.12
C LEU A 131 12.81 -1.65 20.52
N ASN A 132 11.66 -0.98 20.64
CA ASN A 132 11.10 -0.64 21.95
C ASN A 132 10.89 -1.89 22.81
N ASN A 133 10.30 -2.95 22.25
CA ASN A 133 10.08 -4.21 22.98
C ASN A 133 11.40 -4.83 23.48
N ASP A 134 12.46 -4.79 22.69
CA ASP A 134 13.80 -5.26 23.11
C ASP A 134 14.36 -4.41 24.27
N LEU A 135 14.21 -3.08 24.19
CA LEU A 135 14.61 -2.17 25.28
C LEU A 135 13.80 -2.41 26.56
N VAL A 136 12.48 -2.66 26.44
CA VAL A 136 11.62 -3.02 27.56
C VAL A 136 12.11 -4.32 28.20
N GLY A 137 12.40 -5.35 27.41
CA GLY A 137 12.92 -6.61 27.93
C GLY A 137 14.26 -6.45 28.68
N LYS A 138 15.17 -5.59 28.18
CA LYS A 138 16.43 -5.27 28.86
C LYS A 138 16.21 -4.55 30.19
N TYR A 139 15.27 -3.61 30.22
CA TYR A 139 14.89 -2.91 31.44
C TYR A 139 14.27 -3.87 32.48
N GLU A 140 13.28 -4.67 32.08
CA GLU A 140 12.63 -5.66 32.94
C GLU A 140 13.62 -6.69 33.50
N PHE A 141 14.56 -7.15 32.67
CA PHE A 141 15.61 -8.06 33.11
C PHE A 141 16.53 -7.42 34.16
N SER A 142 16.95 -6.17 33.96
CA SER A 142 17.79 -5.46 34.93
C SER A 142 17.05 -5.17 36.24
N GLU A 143 15.77 -4.81 36.18
CA GLU A 143 14.93 -4.64 37.39
C GLU A 143 14.81 -5.96 38.17
N LYS A 144 14.56 -7.07 37.47
CA LYS A 144 14.50 -8.40 38.09
C LYS A 144 15.83 -8.75 38.75
N LEU A 145 16.95 -8.55 38.06
CA LEU A 145 18.28 -8.85 38.59
C LEU A 145 18.60 -8.01 39.83
N TYR A 146 18.22 -6.73 39.84
CA TYR A 146 18.34 -5.89 41.03
C TYR A 146 17.48 -6.42 42.18
N ALA A 147 16.22 -6.77 41.92
CA ALA A 147 15.31 -7.30 42.93
C ALA A 147 15.83 -8.61 43.58
N GLU A 148 16.49 -9.46 42.80
CA GLU A 148 17.07 -10.72 43.29
C GLU A 148 18.39 -10.52 44.04
N SER A 149 19.27 -9.64 43.53
CA SER A 149 20.64 -9.49 44.04
C SER A 149 20.81 -8.40 45.11
N ASN A 150 19.94 -7.39 45.12
CA ASN A 150 20.06 -6.15 45.89
C ASN A 150 21.38 -5.38 45.71
N LEU A 151 22.14 -5.63 44.63
CA LEU A 151 23.39 -4.92 44.37
C LEU A 151 23.14 -3.59 43.65
N GLU A 152 23.78 -2.52 44.14
CA GLU A 152 23.63 -1.17 43.59
C GLU A 152 24.03 -1.08 42.11
N VAL A 153 24.99 -1.91 41.65
CA VAL A 153 25.37 -1.96 40.23
C VAL A 153 24.20 -2.33 39.31
N HIS A 154 23.34 -3.25 39.75
CA HIS A 154 22.18 -3.69 38.97
C HIS A 154 21.06 -2.64 38.99
N LYS A 155 20.91 -1.90 40.08
CA LYS A 155 20.03 -0.73 40.16
C LYS A 155 20.44 0.35 39.17
N GLN A 156 21.73 0.69 39.15
CA GLN A 156 22.26 1.70 38.20
C GLN A 156 22.06 1.25 36.75
N GLN A 157 22.21 -0.06 36.47
CA GLN A 157 21.94 -0.62 35.15
C GLN A 157 20.46 -0.49 34.75
N ALA A 158 19.52 -0.78 35.65
CA ALA A 158 18.10 -0.62 35.39
C ALA A 158 17.71 0.85 35.13
N ILE A 159 18.26 1.78 35.91
CA ILE A 159 18.09 3.23 35.70
C ILE A 159 18.61 3.64 34.32
N ALA A 160 19.79 3.15 33.93
CA ALA A 160 20.37 3.45 32.61
C ALA A 160 19.49 2.92 31.45
N HIS A 161 18.97 1.68 31.56
CA HIS A 161 18.05 1.14 30.56
C HIS A 161 16.74 1.93 30.49
N TYR A 162 16.19 2.35 31.63
CA TYR A 162 15.00 3.20 31.67
C TYR A 162 15.22 4.55 30.99
N HIS A 163 16.36 5.21 31.22
CA HIS A 163 16.70 6.44 30.51
C HIS A 163 16.85 6.24 28.99
N GLY A 164 17.36 5.08 28.57
CA GLY A 164 17.37 4.68 27.17
C GLY A 164 15.96 4.59 26.57
N LEU A 165 15.02 3.98 27.29
CA LEU A 165 13.61 3.91 26.89
C LEU A 165 12.95 5.28 26.81
N VAL A 166 13.18 6.17 27.78
CA VAL A 166 12.66 7.54 27.77
C VAL A 166 13.17 8.28 26.53
N SER A 167 14.46 8.18 26.24
CA SER A 167 15.07 8.84 25.07
C SER A 167 14.51 8.28 23.76
N TYR A 168 14.30 6.97 23.68
CA TYR A 168 13.76 6.32 22.49
C TYR A 168 12.28 6.62 22.26
N THR A 169 11.53 6.85 23.34
CA THR A 169 10.09 7.17 23.27
C THR A 169 9.81 8.45 22.47
N GLU A 170 10.70 9.44 22.51
CA GLU A 170 10.55 10.65 21.69
C GLU A 170 10.59 10.31 20.18
N ASN A 171 11.46 9.38 19.76
CA ASN A 171 11.50 8.90 18.37
C ASN A 171 10.21 8.17 17.97
N ILE A 172 9.58 7.43 18.90
CA ILE A 172 8.29 6.78 18.67
C ILE A 172 7.21 7.83 18.42
N LYS A 173 7.18 8.89 19.23
CA LYS A 173 6.21 10.00 19.09
C LYS A 173 6.37 10.73 17.76
N ASP A 174 7.60 11.01 17.35
CA ASP A 174 7.88 11.66 16.06
C ASP A 174 7.47 10.76 14.89
N SER A 175 7.82 9.48 14.95
CA SER A 175 7.46 8.49 13.92
C SER A 175 5.94 8.31 13.82
N HIS A 176 5.25 8.26 14.96
CA HIS A 176 3.78 8.23 15.03
C HIS A 176 3.15 9.46 14.37
N LYS A 177 3.65 10.65 14.70
CA LYS A 177 3.16 11.92 14.14
C LYS A 177 3.36 11.97 12.62
N GLU A 178 4.54 11.59 12.13
CA GLU A 178 4.82 11.57 10.69
C GLU A 178 3.90 10.56 9.98
N LEU A 179 3.76 9.35 10.51
CA LEU A 179 2.87 8.34 9.95
C LEU A 179 1.43 8.84 9.85
N LYS A 180 0.88 9.41 10.93
CA LYS A 180 -0.50 9.94 10.98
C LYS A 180 -0.72 11.01 9.90
N GLN A 181 0.25 11.89 9.69
CA GLN A 181 0.18 12.92 8.65
C GLN A 181 0.18 12.32 7.24
N GLU A 182 1.07 11.36 6.97
CA GLU A 182 1.20 10.76 5.64
C GLU A 182 0.04 9.81 5.30
N VAL A 183 -0.52 9.09 6.28
CA VAL A 183 -1.75 8.31 6.12
C VAL A 183 -2.91 9.22 5.77
N THR A 184 -3.13 10.30 6.54
CA THR A 184 -4.20 11.28 6.27
C THR A 184 -4.06 11.87 4.86
N LYS A 185 -2.82 12.19 4.45
CA LYS A 185 -2.53 12.72 3.12
C LYS A 185 -2.81 11.68 2.03
N LEU A 186 -2.41 10.42 2.22
CA LEU A 186 -2.65 9.33 1.28
C LEU A 186 -4.15 9.10 1.07
N LEU A 187 -4.92 8.91 2.16
CA LEU A 187 -6.37 8.69 2.08
C LEU A 187 -7.07 9.82 1.32
N ARG A 188 -6.69 11.07 1.60
CA ARG A 188 -7.20 12.24 0.86
C ARG A 188 -6.82 12.20 -0.63
N MET A 189 -5.60 11.80 -0.98
CA MET A 189 -5.17 11.68 -2.38
C MET A 189 -5.92 10.55 -3.10
N LEU A 190 -6.16 9.41 -2.44
CA LEU A 190 -6.93 8.31 -2.99
C LEU A 190 -8.36 8.74 -3.31
N ARG A 191 -9.04 9.42 -2.38
CA ARG A 191 -10.39 9.99 -2.60
C ARG A 191 -10.43 10.97 -3.79
N LYS A 192 -9.41 11.83 -3.94
CA LYS A 192 -9.29 12.72 -5.11
C LYS A 192 -9.11 11.97 -6.44
N ASN A 193 -8.60 10.75 -6.41
CA ASN A 193 -8.43 9.89 -7.59
C ASN A 193 -9.63 8.96 -7.82
N GLY A 194 -10.79 9.24 -7.20
CA GLY A 194 -12.05 8.55 -7.47
C GLY A 194 -12.29 7.28 -6.65
N VAL A 195 -11.45 7.02 -5.63
CA VAL A 195 -11.71 5.97 -4.64
C VAL A 195 -12.91 6.37 -3.77
N LEU A 196 -13.80 5.43 -3.45
CA LEU A 196 -15.12 5.62 -2.81
C LEU A 196 -16.20 6.36 -3.64
N ASN A 197 -15.96 6.63 -4.93
CA ASN A 197 -17.01 7.11 -5.83
C ASN A 197 -17.75 5.94 -6.47
N GLU A 198 -18.61 5.27 -5.71
CA GLU A 198 -19.54 4.29 -6.28
C GLU A 198 -20.59 5.04 -7.11
N LYS A 199 -20.66 4.75 -8.42
CA LYS A 199 -21.86 5.05 -9.20
C LYS A 199 -22.86 3.96 -8.87
N ASN A 200 -23.87 4.29 -8.06
CA ASN A 200 -25.09 3.49 -7.94
C ASN A 200 -25.70 3.21 -9.33
#